data_AF-A0A0V8HR64-F1
#
_entry.id   AF-A0A0V8HR64-F1
#
_cell.length_a   1.000
_cell.length_b   1.000
_cell.length_c   1.000
_cell.angle_alpha   90.00
_cell.angle_beta   90.00
_cell.angle_gamma   90.00
#
_symmetry.space_group_name_H-M   'P 1'
#
loop_
_entity.id
_entity.type
_entity.pdbx_description
1 polymer ?
#
loop_
_entity_poly.entity_id
_entity_poly.type
_entity_poly.pdbx_seq_one_letter_code
_entity_poly.pdbx_strand_id
1 'polypeptide(L)'
;MCGFPEGKLSKGVLQKKHPEYPNASVPSIADTKLIVAGDLTGDGVKDLAAVFYCDKGGVSWPSHIQLFQNTAKGIAALGKPFLMGDITGGARGIPSSLRFVNGQLEAVDRQLLPMEPAAAPSGKIKASLKWDGKKLITTEIQDLAHPKNGTLKTATVNGTWCQLTKESKIDTKDCLEINYPQLIQKGEDPRTLDYSSNNDFTELSYFDAPLGVIYQPGVKIQDPANPSVPTAQLDQYRLYNSQTQEVYVRRSK
;
A
#
# COMPACT_ATOMS: atom_id res chain seq x y z
N MET A 1 -12.85 -11.24 -6.81
CA MET A 1 -12.79 -9.92 -6.15
C MET A 1 -13.51 -8.96 -7.06
N CYS A 2 -14.18 -7.92 -6.56
CA CYS A 2 -15.08 -7.07 -7.33
C CYS A 2 -14.41 -6.34 -8.49
N GLY A 3 -14.10 -7.05 -9.57
CA GLY A 3 -13.65 -6.46 -10.81
C GLY A 3 -14.84 -5.72 -11.40
N PHE A 4 -14.91 -4.41 -11.20
CA PHE A 4 -15.62 -3.57 -12.13
C PHE A 4 -14.71 -3.46 -13.36
N PRO A 5 -15.07 -4.03 -14.52
CA PRO A 5 -14.28 -3.83 -15.72
C PRO A 5 -14.23 -2.32 -16.02
N GLU A 6 -13.03 -1.82 -16.32
CA GLU A 6 -12.79 -0.42 -16.65
C GLU A 6 -13.79 0.06 -17.72
N GLY A 7 -14.39 1.22 -17.51
CA GLY A 7 -15.27 1.86 -18.49
C GLY A 7 -16.64 1.21 -18.72
N LYS A 8 -17.07 0.20 -17.94
CA LYS A 8 -18.41 -0.40 -18.09
C LYS A 8 -19.17 -0.52 -16.76
N LEU A 9 -19.95 0.51 -16.44
CA LEU A 9 -21.16 0.33 -15.64
C LEU A 9 -22.23 -0.30 -16.55
N SER A 10 -22.91 -1.36 -16.09
CA SER A 10 -24.00 -1.96 -16.87
C SER A 10 -25.23 -1.07 -16.73
N LYS A 11 -25.49 -0.21 -17.73
CA LYS A 11 -26.60 0.77 -17.72
C LYS A 11 -26.57 1.73 -16.52
N GLY A 12 -25.37 2.12 -16.06
CA GLY A 12 -25.22 2.98 -14.88
C GLY A 12 -25.46 2.28 -13.54
N VAL A 13 -25.55 0.94 -13.52
CA VAL A 13 -25.80 0.14 -12.31
C VAL A 13 -24.66 -0.88 -12.11
N LEU A 14 -24.33 -1.14 -10.84
CA LEU A 14 -23.42 -2.22 -10.44
C LEU A 14 -24.08 -3.57 -10.80
N GLN A 15 -23.33 -4.48 -11.42
CA GLN A 15 -23.90 -5.77 -11.82
C GLN A 15 -24.32 -6.58 -10.59
N LYS A 16 -25.55 -7.12 -10.62
CA LYS A 16 -26.15 -7.84 -9.49
C LYS A 16 -25.53 -9.21 -9.19
N LYS A 17 -24.78 -9.83 -10.11
CA LYS A 17 -24.18 -11.16 -9.90
C LYS A 17 -22.79 -11.22 -10.51
N HIS A 18 -21.84 -11.81 -9.78
CA HIS A 18 -20.49 -12.05 -10.27
C HIS A 18 -20.48 -13.31 -11.17
N PRO A 19 -19.89 -13.26 -12.38
CA PRO A 19 -19.89 -14.40 -13.31
C PRO A 19 -19.28 -15.68 -12.71
N GLU A 20 -18.17 -15.52 -11.97
CA GLU A 20 -17.46 -16.64 -11.33
C GLU A 20 -18.02 -17.04 -9.95
N TYR A 21 -18.85 -16.20 -9.34
CA TYR A 21 -19.36 -16.40 -7.97
C TYR A 21 -20.86 -16.07 -7.93
N PRO A 22 -21.73 -16.97 -8.43
CA PRO A 22 -23.16 -16.69 -8.61
C PRO A 22 -23.93 -16.44 -7.29
N ASN A 23 -23.33 -16.82 -6.15
CA ASN A 23 -23.87 -16.63 -4.80
C ASN A 23 -23.30 -15.39 -4.09
N ALA A 24 -22.42 -14.63 -4.73
CA ALA A 24 -21.91 -13.38 -4.20
C ALA A 24 -23.03 -12.34 -4.08
N SER A 25 -23.09 -11.64 -2.94
CA SER A 25 -23.98 -10.48 -2.79
C SER A 25 -23.55 -9.35 -3.73
N VAL A 26 -24.52 -8.54 -4.16
CA VAL A 26 -24.24 -7.34 -4.97
C VAL A 26 -23.29 -6.42 -4.20
N PRO A 27 -22.27 -5.82 -4.85
CA PRO A 27 -21.48 -4.79 -4.21
C PRO A 27 -22.39 -3.67 -3.68
N SER A 28 -22.21 -3.29 -2.42
CA SER A 28 -23.02 -2.27 -1.76
C SER A 28 -22.13 -1.20 -1.13
N ILE A 29 -22.64 0.02 -1.11
CA ILE A 29 -22.00 1.13 -0.39
C ILE A 29 -22.16 0.86 1.09
N ALA A 30 -21.04 0.84 1.80
CA ALA A 30 -21.03 0.45 3.20
C ALA A 30 -21.60 1.55 4.13
N ASP A 31 -21.30 2.81 3.84
CA ASP A 31 -21.85 4.01 4.50
C ASP A 31 -21.77 5.18 3.50
N THR A 32 -22.81 6.02 3.42
CA THR A 32 -22.81 7.20 2.52
C THR A 32 -21.73 8.21 2.89
N LYS A 33 -21.25 8.22 4.13
CA LYS A 33 -20.09 9.03 4.59
C LYS A 33 -18.77 8.61 3.95
N LEU A 34 -18.73 7.44 3.34
CA LEU A 34 -17.57 6.90 2.62
C LEU A 34 -17.69 7.08 1.12
N ILE A 35 -18.54 8.01 0.70
CA ILE A 35 -18.60 8.55 -0.66
C ILE A 35 -18.00 9.96 -0.61
N VAL A 36 -17.02 10.20 -1.46
CA VAL A 36 -16.29 11.46 -1.51
C VAL A 36 -16.27 11.96 -2.95
N ALA A 37 -16.47 13.27 -3.12
CA ALA A 37 -16.26 13.93 -4.40
C ALA A 37 -15.02 14.84 -4.34
N GLY A 38 -14.22 14.83 -5.40
CA GLY A 38 -12.98 15.62 -5.48
C GLY A 38 -12.36 15.51 -6.87
N ASP A 39 -11.42 16.39 -7.20
CA ASP A 39 -10.63 16.26 -8.45
C ASP A 39 -9.54 15.20 -8.26
N LEU A 40 -9.91 13.94 -8.47
CA LEU A 40 -9.07 12.77 -8.16
C LEU A 40 -8.05 12.49 -9.26
N THR A 41 -8.38 12.89 -10.48
CA THR A 41 -7.53 12.72 -11.67
C THR A 41 -6.64 13.92 -11.96
N GLY A 42 -6.94 15.09 -11.38
CA GLY A 42 -6.20 16.34 -11.61
C GLY A 42 -6.58 17.04 -12.91
N ASP A 43 -7.73 16.71 -13.50
CA ASP A 43 -8.22 17.29 -14.76
C ASP A 43 -9.11 18.53 -14.55
N GLY A 44 -9.32 18.94 -13.30
CA GLY A 44 -10.16 20.06 -12.91
C GLY A 44 -11.65 19.72 -12.79
N VAL A 45 -12.05 18.47 -13.05
CA VAL A 45 -13.42 17.99 -12.92
C VAL A 45 -13.55 17.14 -11.65
N LYS A 46 -14.66 17.29 -10.93
CA LYS A 46 -14.93 16.45 -9.75
C LYS A 46 -15.26 15.02 -10.18
N ASP A 47 -14.46 14.10 -9.68
CA ASP A 47 -14.64 12.66 -9.67
C ASP A 47 -15.30 12.21 -8.36
N LEU A 48 -15.72 10.95 -8.32
CA LEU A 48 -16.26 10.29 -7.13
C LEU A 48 -15.36 9.15 -6.68
N ALA A 49 -15.16 9.01 -5.39
CA ALA A 49 -14.61 7.81 -4.77
C ALA A 49 -15.66 7.24 -3.81
N ALA A 50 -15.85 5.93 -3.83
CA ALA A 50 -16.73 5.27 -2.87
C ALA A 50 -16.14 3.96 -2.36
N VAL A 51 -16.37 3.69 -1.08
CA VAL A 51 -16.05 2.41 -0.44
C VAL A 51 -17.18 1.43 -0.66
N PHE A 52 -16.85 0.27 -1.20
CA PHE A 52 -17.77 -0.83 -1.43
C PHE A 52 -17.39 -2.05 -0.61
N TYR A 53 -18.41 -2.76 -0.18
CA TYR A 53 -18.28 -4.12 0.26
C TYR A 53 -18.50 -5.11 -0.87
N CYS A 54 -17.70 -6.17 -0.82
CA CYS A 54 -17.70 -7.24 -1.79
C CYS A 54 -17.75 -8.55 -1.03
N ASP A 55 -18.92 -9.17 -1.09
CA ASP A 55 -19.13 -10.49 -0.55
C ASP A 55 -18.71 -11.52 -1.60
N LYS A 56 -17.60 -12.22 -1.35
CA LYS A 56 -17.22 -13.42 -2.10
C LYS A 56 -17.44 -14.64 -1.21
N GLY A 57 -18.66 -15.16 -1.17
CA GLY A 57 -18.99 -16.44 -0.50
C GLY A 57 -19.41 -16.32 0.97
N GLY A 58 -20.18 -15.29 1.32
CA GLY A 58 -20.69 -14.96 2.65
C GLY A 58 -19.78 -14.04 3.48
N VAL A 59 -18.75 -13.44 2.86
CA VAL A 59 -17.65 -12.79 3.58
C VAL A 59 -17.39 -11.39 3.00
N SER A 60 -17.83 -10.37 3.73
CA SER A 60 -17.82 -8.96 3.30
C SER A 60 -16.46 -8.26 3.43
N TRP A 61 -15.32 -8.92 3.22
CA TRP A 61 -14.00 -8.26 3.34
C TRP A 61 -12.98 -8.84 2.34
N PRO A 62 -11.92 -8.08 2.00
CA PRO A 62 -11.65 -6.68 2.37
C PRO A 62 -12.53 -5.67 1.62
N SER A 63 -12.69 -4.45 2.17
CA SER A 63 -13.39 -3.36 1.47
C SER A 63 -12.58 -2.85 0.27
N HIS A 64 -13.27 -2.32 -0.73
CA HIS A 64 -12.65 -1.81 -1.95
C HIS A 64 -12.98 -0.32 -2.12
N ILE A 65 -12.03 0.49 -2.59
CA ILE A 65 -12.28 1.86 -3.03
C ILE A 65 -12.37 1.85 -4.56
N GLN A 66 -13.52 2.24 -5.12
CA GLN A 66 -13.67 2.44 -6.57
C GLN A 66 -13.76 3.94 -6.86
N LEU A 67 -13.01 4.37 -7.87
CA LEU A 67 -13.12 5.71 -8.44
C LEU A 67 -14.14 5.73 -9.57
N PHE A 68 -14.83 6.84 -9.74
CA PHE A 68 -15.69 7.09 -10.87
C PHE A 68 -15.40 8.46 -11.44
N GLN A 69 -15.15 8.50 -12.74
CA GLN A 69 -14.98 9.72 -13.48
C GLN A 69 -16.34 10.29 -13.88
N ASN A 70 -16.46 11.61 -13.82
CA ASN A 70 -17.58 12.31 -14.43
C ASN A 70 -17.31 12.54 -15.93
N THR A 71 -18.10 11.92 -16.80
CA THR A 71 -17.95 12.04 -18.26
C THR A 71 -19.16 12.74 -18.87
N ALA A 72 -19.05 13.20 -20.12
CA ALA A 72 -20.19 13.77 -20.86
C ALA A 72 -21.39 12.80 -20.99
N LYS A 73 -21.19 11.49 -20.80
CA LYS A 73 -22.23 10.46 -20.84
C LYS A 73 -22.73 10.05 -19.45
N GLY A 74 -22.28 10.74 -18.40
CA GLY A 74 -22.55 10.43 -16.99
C GLY A 74 -21.34 9.83 -16.27
N ILE A 75 -21.60 9.26 -15.09
CA ILE A 75 -20.58 8.69 -14.21
C ILE A 75 -20.10 7.35 -14.79
N ALA A 76 -18.79 7.12 -14.83
CA ALA A 76 -18.18 5.87 -15.29
C ALA A 76 -17.10 5.39 -14.31
N ALA A 77 -17.00 4.08 -14.08
CA ALA A 77 -15.94 3.52 -13.24
C ALA A 77 -14.56 3.77 -13.86
N LEU A 78 -13.65 4.29 -13.04
CA LEU A 78 -12.28 4.66 -13.42
C LEU A 78 -11.28 3.69 -12.75
N GLY A 79 -10.50 3.00 -13.57
CA GLY A 79 -9.51 2.02 -13.11
C GLY A 79 -10.12 0.83 -12.35
N LYS A 80 -9.24 -0.08 -11.92
CA LYS A 80 -9.61 -1.17 -11.01
C LYS A 80 -9.79 -0.65 -9.58
N PRO A 81 -10.69 -1.24 -8.79
CA PRO A 81 -10.78 -0.90 -7.37
C PRO A 81 -9.46 -1.10 -6.65
N PHE A 82 -9.19 -0.19 -5.72
CA PHE A 82 -8.12 -0.34 -4.76
C PHE A 82 -8.59 -1.24 -3.61
N LEU A 83 -7.79 -2.26 -3.30
CA LEU A 83 -8.07 -3.21 -2.23
C LEU A 83 -7.53 -2.65 -0.92
N MET A 84 -8.40 -2.27 0.02
CA MET A 84 -7.94 -1.81 1.34
C MET A 84 -7.16 -2.90 2.10
N GLY A 85 -7.45 -4.18 1.80
CA GLY A 85 -6.71 -5.31 2.34
C GLY A 85 -5.21 -5.23 2.05
N ASP A 86 -4.83 -4.64 0.91
CA ASP A 86 -3.43 -4.51 0.52
C ASP A 86 -2.66 -3.68 1.54
N ILE A 87 -3.23 -2.58 2.05
CA ILE A 87 -2.54 -1.67 3.01
C ILE A 87 -2.88 -1.91 4.47
N THR A 88 -3.99 -2.60 4.76
CA THR A 88 -4.42 -2.90 6.13
C THR A 88 -3.90 -4.25 6.63
N GLY A 89 -3.05 -4.94 5.86
CA GLY A 89 -2.54 -6.27 6.21
C GLY A 89 -3.64 -7.34 6.22
N GLY A 90 -4.74 -7.13 5.51
CA GLY A 90 -5.89 -8.04 5.53
C GLY A 90 -6.84 -7.87 6.72
N ALA A 91 -6.75 -6.74 7.45
CA ALA A 91 -7.72 -6.39 8.47
C ALA A 91 -9.15 -6.47 7.93
N ARG A 92 -10.06 -7.06 8.72
CA ARG A 92 -11.46 -7.19 8.35
C ARG A 92 -12.21 -5.95 8.81
N GLY A 93 -12.61 -5.10 7.88
CA GLY A 93 -13.33 -3.88 8.22
C GLY A 93 -13.75 -3.03 7.03
N ILE A 94 -14.41 -1.92 7.38
CA ILE A 94 -14.61 -0.77 6.50
C ILE A 94 -13.72 0.34 7.08
N PRO A 95 -13.07 1.14 6.23
CA PRO A 95 -12.52 2.42 6.60
C PRO A 95 -13.49 3.21 7.47
N SER A 96 -13.00 3.71 8.59
CA SER A 96 -13.73 4.60 9.49
C SER A 96 -13.93 6.00 8.91
N SER A 97 -13.12 6.38 7.93
CA SER A 97 -13.21 7.66 7.22
C SER A 97 -12.62 7.55 5.83
N LEU A 98 -13.23 8.25 4.88
CA LEU A 98 -12.67 8.56 3.56
C LEU A 98 -12.87 10.06 3.31
N ARG A 99 -11.82 10.77 2.89
CA ARG A 99 -11.87 12.21 2.59
C ARG A 99 -10.99 12.54 1.40
N PHE A 100 -11.30 13.64 0.72
CA PHE A 100 -10.44 14.20 -0.31
C PHE A 100 -9.83 15.49 0.22
N VAL A 101 -8.50 15.52 0.34
CA VAL A 101 -7.74 16.62 0.94
C VAL A 101 -6.45 16.80 0.15
N ASN A 102 -6.12 18.03 -0.23
CA ASN A 102 -4.86 18.38 -0.90
C ASN A 102 -4.53 17.51 -2.14
N GLY A 103 -5.55 17.22 -2.98
CA GLY A 103 -5.35 16.44 -4.20
C GLY A 103 -5.17 14.93 -3.98
N GLN A 104 -5.48 14.42 -2.79
CA GLN A 104 -5.34 13.00 -2.43
C GLN A 104 -6.58 12.50 -1.70
N LEU A 105 -6.85 11.20 -1.82
CA LEU A 105 -7.80 10.51 -0.95
C LEU A 105 -7.09 10.09 0.33
N GLU A 106 -7.61 10.52 1.46
CA GLU A 106 -7.20 10.04 2.78
C GLU A 106 -8.22 9.00 3.28
N ALA A 107 -7.76 7.77 3.48
CA ALA A 107 -8.54 6.70 4.09
C ALA A 107 -7.99 6.41 5.50
N VAL A 108 -8.86 6.37 6.51
CA VAL A 108 -8.49 5.98 7.89
C VAL A 108 -9.13 4.64 8.21
N ASP A 109 -8.31 3.66 8.53
CA ASP A 109 -8.76 2.30 8.79
C ASP A 109 -7.94 1.63 9.90
N ARG A 110 -8.34 0.41 10.27
CA ARG A 110 -7.59 -0.49 11.14
C ARG A 110 -6.49 -1.15 10.33
N GLN A 111 -5.38 -1.43 10.99
CA GLN A 111 -4.27 -2.20 10.44
C GLN A 111 -4.18 -3.50 11.24
N LEU A 112 -4.05 -4.61 10.51
CA LEU A 112 -3.71 -5.89 11.11
C LEU A 112 -2.21 -5.90 11.38
N LEU A 113 -1.84 -5.95 12.65
CA LEU A 113 -0.45 -6.10 13.04
C LEU A 113 -0.02 -7.57 12.93
N PRO A 114 1.29 -7.84 12.87
CA PRO A 114 1.77 -9.21 12.87
C PRO A 114 1.20 -10.02 14.04
N MET A 115 0.87 -11.29 13.78
CA MET A 115 0.31 -12.23 14.75
C MET A 115 -1.10 -11.89 15.28
N GLU A 116 -1.73 -10.80 14.83
CA GLU A 116 -3.11 -10.51 15.19
C GLU A 116 -4.11 -11.35 14.36
N PRO A 117 -5.25 -11.76 14.96
CA PRO A 117 -6.34 -12.33 14.20
C PRO A 117 -7.01 -11.22 13.37
N ALA A 118 -7.24 -11.49 12.08
CA ALA A 118 -7.86 -10.54 11.14
C ALA A 118 -9.20 -9.93 11.61
N ALA A 119 -9.90 -10.61 12.52
CA ALA A 119 -11.17 -10.16 13.11
C ALA A 119 -11.02 -9.18 14.29
N ALA A 120 -9.85 -9.08 14.92
CA ALA A 120 -9.58 -8.17 16.03
C ALA A 120 -8.25 -7.39 15.81
N PRO A 121 -8.12 -6.62 14.72
CA PRO A 121 -6.96 -5.78 14.49
C PRO A 121 -6.92 -4.63 15.52
N SER A 122 -5.75 -4.37 16.11
CA SER A 122 -5.58 -3.26 17.05
C SER A 122 -4.85 -2.05 16.44
N GLY A 123 -4.13 -2.25 15.34
CA GLY A 123 -3.46 -1.17 14.61
C GLY A 123 -4.43 -0.17 13.99
N LYS A 124 -3.95 1.03 13.70
CA LYS A 124 -4.73 2.09 13.06
C LYS A 124 -3.87 2.91 12.13
N ILE A 125 -4.32 3.11 10.90
CA ILE A 125 -3.57 3.83 9.88
C ILE A 125 -4.38 4.94 9.23
N LYS A 126 -3.66 5.93 8.68
CA LYS A 126 -4.14 6.80 7.62
C LYS A 126 -3.34 6.53 6.36
N ALA A 127 -4.02 6.18 5.27
CA ALA A 127 -3.41 6.03 3.96
C ALA A 127 -3.77 7.22 3.07
N SER A 128 -2.75 7.85 2.50
CA SER A 128 -2.88 8.82 1.41
C SER A 128 -2.80 8.07 0.08
N LEU A 129 -3.81 8.26 -0.75
CA LEU A 129 -3.97 7.57 -2.03
C LEU A 129 -4.08 8.59 -3.16
N LYS A 130 -3.42 8.32 -4.29
CA LYS A 130 -3.43 9.20 -5.46
C LYS A 130 -3.60 8.40 -6.76
N TRP A 131 -4.30 8.98 -7.72
CA TRP A 131 -4.35 8.45 -9.08
C TRP A 131 -3.01 8.68 -9.80
N ASP A 132 -2.40 7.63 -10.34
CA ASP A 132 -1.13 7.72 -11.08
C ASP A 132 -1.31 7.87 -12.60
N GLY A 133 -2.54 8.05 -13.06
CA GLY A 133 -2.92 8.01 -14.48
C GLY A 133 -3.52 6.67 -14.91
N LYS A 134 -3.34 5.60 -14.12
CA LYS A 134 -3.80 4.24 -14.46
C LYS A 134 -4.53 3.54 -13.32
N LYS A 135 -4.11 3.77 -12.08
CA LYS A 135 -4.69 3.16 -10.88
C LYS A 135 -4.53 4.08 -9.68
N LEU A 136 -5.32 3.81 -8.65
CA LEU A 136 -5.09 4.40 -7.34
C LEU A 136 -3.87 3.72 -6.70
N ILE A 137 -2.91 4.51 -6.25
CA ILE A 137 -1.70 4.05 -5.56
C ILE A 137 -1.62 4.68 -4.18
N THR A 138 -1.02 3.96 -3.24
CA THR A 138 -0.68 4.51 -1.92
C THR A 138 0.58 5.36 -2.04
N THR A 139 0.50 6.62 -1.62
CA THR A 139 1.63 7.56 -1.60
C THR A 139 2.26 7.67 -0.23
N GLU A 140 1.43 7.65 0.82
CA GLU A 140 1.87 7.76 2.21
C GLU A 140 1.01 6.88 3.12
N ILE A 141 1.64 6.35 4.18
CA ILE A 141 0.96 5.67 5.29
C ILE A 141 1.42 6.34 6.58
N GLN A 142 0.49 6.63 7.48
CA GLN A 142 0.75 7.13 8.81
C GLN A 142 0.18 6.16 9.84
N ASP A 143 0.99 5.76 10.82
CA ASP A 143 0.56 4.98 11.97
C ASP A 143 -0.12 5.93 12.97
N LEU A 144 -1.42 5.76 13.12
CA LEU A 144 -2.24 6.53 14.06
C LEU A 144 -2.31 5.89 15.44
N ALA A 145 -1.97 4.61 15.59
CA ALA A 145 -1.87 3.94 16.88
C ALA A 145 -0.59 4.37 17.61
N HIS A 146 0.50 4.57 16.87
CA HIS A 146 1.77 5.07 17.38
C HIS A 146 2.28 6.27 16.56
N PRO A 147 1.75 7.49 16.79
CA PRO A 147 2.09 8.67 15.99
C PRO A 147 3.59 9.03 15.94
N LYS A 148 4.37 8.55 16.92
CA LYS A 148 5.83 8.65 16.97
C LYS A 148 6.55 7.90 15.85
N ASN A 149 5.90 6.89 15.23
CA ASN A 149 6.42 6.13 14.09
C ASN A 149 6.38 6.96 12.79
N GLY A 150 5.79 8.16 12.82
CA GLY A 150 5.83 9.11 11.71
C GLY A 150 4.97 8.69 10.52
N THR A 151 5.36 9.18 9.34
CA THR A 151 4.68 8.93 8.07
C THR A 151 5.66 8.27 7.11
N LEU A 152 5.31 7.07 6.64
CA LEU A 152 6.01 6.39 5.56
C LEU A 152 5.58 6.98 4.22
N LYS A 153 6.52 7.58 3.48
CA LYS A 153 6.36 7.82 2.04
C LYS A 153 6.67 6.52 1.30
N THR A 154 5.68 5.92 0.65
CA THR A 154 5.85 4.59 0.01
C THR A 154 6.90 4.62 -1.10
N ALA A 155 7.10 5.77 -1.73
CA ALA A 155 8.17 5.98 -2.71
C ALA A 155 9.59 5.78 -2.14
N THR A 156 9.78 5.89 -0.83
CA THR A 156 11.06 5.62 -0.15
C THR A 156 11.42 4.13 -0.21
N VAL A 157 10.42 3.25 -0.18
CA VAL A 157 10.62 1.81 0.01
C VAL A 157 10.27 0.97 -1.21
N ASN A 158 9.29 1.41 -2.02
CA ASN A 158 8.77 0.60 -3.12
C ASN A 158 9.78 0.43 -4.25
N GLY A 159 10.06 -0.80 -4.68
CA GLY A 159 10.88 -1.10 -5.83
C GLY A 159 11.70 -2.37 -5.65
N THR A 160 12.62 -2.59 -6.58
CA THR A 160 13.52 -3.74 -6.58
C THR A 160 14.81 -3.41 -5.85
N TRP A 161 15.15 -4.19 -4.83
CA TRP A 161 16.34 -4.04 -4.00
C TRP A 161 17.22 -5.27 -4.18
N CYS A 162 18.42 -5.10 -4.73
CA CYS A 162 19.30 -6.22 -5.05
C CYS A 162 20.51 -6.25 -4.11
N GLN A 163 20.88 -7.44 -3.67
CA GLN A 163 21.95 -7.61 -2.69
C GLN A 163 23.29 -7.12 -3.24
N LEU A 164 24.13 -6.55 -2.37
CA LEU A 164 25.53 -6.30 -2.65
C LEU A 164 26.38 -7.52 -2.30
N THR A 165 27.22 -7.93 -3.24
CA THR A 165 28.27 -8.92 -2.98
C THR A 165 29.35 -8.35 -2.07
N LYS A 166 30.22 -9.20 -1.54
CA LYS A 166 31.37 -8.80 -0.71
C LYS A 166 32.30 -7.82 -1.43
N GLU A 167 32.36 -7.87 -2.76
CA GLU A 167 33.12 -6.96 -3.62
C GLU A 167 32.36 -5.67 -3.95
N SER A 168 31.25 -5.37 -3.25
CA SER A 168 30.40 -4.20 -3.47
C SER A 168 29.79 -4.10 -4.87
N LYS A 169 29.59 -5.25 -5.53
CA LYS A 169 28.86 -5.35 -6.80
C LYS A 169 27.41 -5.73 -6.54
N ILE A 170 26.49 -5.29 -7.39
CA ILE A 170 25.08 -5.65 -7.28
C ILE A 170 24.89 -7.07 -7.84
N ASP A 171 24.38 -7.98 -7.00
CA ASP A 171 23.92 -9.30 -7.44
C ASP A 171 22.46 -9.21 -7.90
N THR A 172 22.23 -9.35 -9.19
CA THR A 172 20.89 -9.28 -9.78
C THR A 172 20.09 -10.58 -9.67
N LYS A 173 20.69 -11.65 -9.15
CA LYS A 173 20.00 -12.93 -8.91
C LYS A 173 19.31 -12.96 -7.56
N ASP A 174 19.77 -12.15 -6.61
CA ASP A 174 19.18 -12.03 -5.28
C ASP A 174 18.63 -10.62 -5.07
N CYS A 175 17.33 -10.47 -5.37
CA CYS A 175 16.62 -9.21 -5.21
C CYS A 175 15.30 -9.41 -4.48
N LEU A 176 14.97 -8.42 -3.65
CA LEU A 176 13.69 -8.25 -2.98
C LEU A 176 12.83 -7.30 -3.81
N GLU A 177 11.57 -7.66 -4.01
CA GLU A 177 10.57 -6.73 -4.55
C GLU A 177 9.72 -6.22 -3.39
N ILE A 178 9.85 -4.92 -3.09
CA ILE A 178 9.06 -4.27 -2.05
C ILE A 178 7.94 -3.49 -2.74
N ASN A 179 6.70 -3.86 -2.43
CA ASN A 179 5.50 -3.10 -2.77
C ASN A 179 4.68 -2.95 -1.49
N TYR A 180 5.05 -1.98 -0.65
CA TYR A 180 4.55 -1.85 0.71
C TYR A 180 3.01 -1.94 0.75
N PRO A 181 2.45 -2.72 1.70
CA PRO A 181 3.14 -3.42 2.80
C PRO A 181 3.61 -4.82 2.43
N GLN A 182 3.69 -5.20 1.15
CA GLN A 182 4.11 -6.53 0.77
C GLN A 182 5.61 -6.57 0.43
N LEU A 183 6.30 -7.56 0.99
CA LEU A 183 7.61 -8.02 0.55
C LEU A 183 7.42 -9.31 -0.25
N ILE A 184 7.97 -9.35 -1.46
CA ILE A 184 7.94 -10.54 -2.32
C ILE A 184 9.38 -10.97 -2.58
N GLN A 185 9.67 -12.23 -2.23
CA GLN A 185 10.94 -12.87 -2.49
C GLN A 185 10.72 -14.10 -3.38
N LYS A 186 11.65 -14.37 -4.29
CA LYS A 186 11.46 -15.40 -5.31
C LYS A 186 11.35 -16.78 -4.67
N GLY A 187 10.21 -17.44 -4.89
CA GLY A 187 9.94 -18.79 -4.36
C GLY A 187 9.35 -18.79 -2.94
N GLU A 188 9.06 -17.62 -2.38
CA GLU A 188 8.40 -17.48 -1.08
C GLU A 188 7.02 -16.82 -1.22
N ASP A 189 6.15 -17.10 -0.24
CA ASP A 189 4.87 -16.40 -0.12
C ASP A 189 5.08 -14.92 0.27
N PRO A 190 4.24 -13.99 -0.21
CA PRO A 190 4.31 -12.58 0.19
C PRO A 190 4.24 -12.40 1.71
N ARG A 191 5.14 -11.58 2.26
CA ARG A 191 5.17 -11.24 3.68
C ARG A 191 4.64 -9.82 3.89
N THR A 192 3.86 -9.62 4.95
CA THR A 192 3.40 -8.28 5.34
C THR A 192 4.47 -7.58 6.16
N LEU A 193 4.79 -6.35 5.74
CA LEU A 193 5.75 -5.46 6.35
C LEU A 193 5.05 -4.49 7.30
N ASP A 194 5.65 -4.32 8.46
CA ASP A 194 5.43 -3.16 9.31
C ASP A 194 6.56 -2.14 9.13
N TYR A 195 6.35 -0.92 9.60
CA TYR A 195 7.36 0.13 9.53
C TYR A 195 7.42 0.98 10.80
N SER A 196 8.59 1.55 11.02
CA SER A 196 8.81 2.66 11.95
C SER A 196 9.64 3.72 11.25
N SER A 197 9.29 5.00 11.42
CA SER A 197 10.10 6.10 10.91
C SER A 197 10.43 7.12 11.99
N ASN A 198 11.72 7.45 12.11
CA ASN A 198 12.23 8.41 13.08
C ASN A 198 13.45 9.13 12.49
N ASN A 199 13.51 10.46 12.58
CA ASN A 199 14.64 11.27 12.12
C ASN A 199 15.16 10.87 10.72
N ASP A 200 14.25 10.79 9.75
CA ASP A 200 14.51 10.40 8.34
C ASP A 200 14.97 8.96 8.10
N PHE A 201 15.07 8.13 9.14
CA PHE A 201 15.23 6.68 9.00
C PHE A 201 13.87 6.02 8.84
N THR A 202 13.81 5.03 7.97
CA THR A 202 12.68 4.11 7.86
C THR A 202 13.20 2.70 8.13
N GLU A 203 12.66 2.07 9.17
CA GLU A 203 12.85 0.66 9.47
C GLU A 203 11.66 -0.13 8.93
N LEU A 204 11.95 -1.27 8.31
CA LEU A 204 10.95 -2.25 7.88
C LEU A 204 11.12 -3.53 8.67
N SER A 205 10.01 -4.15 9.06
CA SER A 205 10.00 -5.41 9.82
C SER A 205 8.94 -6.36 9.30
N TYR A 206 9.12 -7.66 9.50
CA TYR A 206 8.11 -8.70 9.27
C TYR A 206 8.01 -9.57 10.52
N PHE A 207 6.81 -9.86 11.04
CA PHE A 207 6.64 -10.64 12.29
C PHE A 207 7.56 -10.19 13.45
N ASP A 208 7.69 -8.88 13.65
CA ASP A 208 8.59 -8.25 14.64
C ASP A 208 10.09 -8.55 14.47
N ALA A 209 10.47 -9.24 13.39
CA ALA A 209 11.85 -9.40 12.96
C ALA A 209 12.24 -8.23 12.04
N PRO A 210 13.32 -7.48 12.34
CA PRO A 210 13.76 -6.41 11.48
C PRO A 210 14.20 -6.97 10.12
N LEU A 211 13.54 -6.49 9.05
CA LEU A 211 14.04 -6.67 7.68
C LEU A 211 15.26 -5.78 7.47
N GLY A 212 15.18 -4.53 7.94
CA GLY A 212 16.31 -3.62 7.87
C GLY A 212 15.97 -2.14 7.91
N VAL A 213 17.03 -1.33 7.92
CA VAL A 213 16.96 0.14 7.92
C VAL A 213 17.28 0.66 6.52
N ILE A 214 16.45 1.59 6.03
CA ILE A 214 16.65 2.26 4.75
C ILE A 214 17.42 3.55 4.95
N TYR A 215 18.51 3.68 4.21
CA TYR A 215 19.36 4.84 4.12
C TYR A 215 19.14 5.55 2.79
N GLN A 216 18.97 6.86 2.86
CA GLN A 216 18.86 7.71 1.69
C GLN A 216 20.24 7.90 1.01
N PRO A 217 20.26 8.27 -0.29
CA PRO A 217 21.47 8.71 -0.96
C PRO A 217 22.22 9.80 -0.17
N GLY A 218 23.54 9.70 -0.11
CA GLY A 218 24.45 10.63 0.55
C GLY A 218 24.68 10.38 2.04
N VAL A 219 23.85 9.54 2.69
CA VAL A 219 23.98 9.26 4.13
C VAL A 219 25.23 8.42 4.39
N LYS A 220 26.23 8.99 5.06
CA LYS A 220 27.39 8.25 5.55
C LYS A 220 27.01 7.54 6.84
N ILE A 221 27.26 6.24 6.91
CA ILE A 221 26.89 5.43 8.06
C ILE A 221 28.09 5.43 9.01
N GLN A 222 28.00 6.29 10.03
CA GLN A 222 28.83 6.19 11.23
C GLN A 222 27.92 5.72 12.37
N ASP A 223 27.31 4.54 12.22
CA ASP A 223 26.53 3.94 13.28
C ASP A 223 27.41 2.92 14.02
N PRO A 224 27.78 3.18 15.29
CA PRO A 224 28.52 2.23 16.11
C PRO A 224 27.80 0.89 16.28
N ALA A 225 26.47 0.86 16.17
CA ALA A 225 25.68 -0.37 16.25
C ALA A 225 25.77 -1.22 14.97
N ASN A 226 26.14 -0.60 13.84
CA ASN A 226 26.20 -1.24 12.52
C ASN A 226 27.51 -0.87 11.78
N PRO A 227 28.70 -1.22 12.32
CA PRO A 227 29.99 -0.80 11.75
C PRO A 227 30.28 -1.43 10.38
N SER A 228 29.53 -2.47 10.01
CA SER A 228 29.72 -3.26 8.79
C SER A 228 29.03 -2.69 7.56
N VAL A 229 28.26 -1.58 7.66
CA VAL A 229 27.51 -1.12 6.49
C VAL A 229 28.48 -0.57 5.42
N PRO A 230 28.49 -1.12 4.20
CA PRO A 230 29.40 -0.70 3.16
C PRO A 230 29.25 0.79 2.81
N THR A 231 30.39 1.45 2.61
CA THR A 231 30.48 2.83 2.10
C THR A 231 30.45 2.88 0.56
N ALA A 232 30.13 1.77 -0.09
CA ALA A 232 29.89 1.72 -1.53
C ALA A 232 28.44 2.14 -1.85
N GLN A 233 28.19 2.55 -3.11
CA GLN A 233 26.85 2.93 -3.60
C GLN A 233 26.18 4.02 -2.76
N LEU A 234 26.96 4.98 -2.25
CA LEU A 234 26.46 6.08 -1.40
C LEU A 234 25.50 7.01 -2.15
N ASP A 235 25.56 7.05 -3.46
CA ASP A 235 24.66 7.79 -4.35
C ASP A 235 23.28 7.11 -4.51
N GLN A 236 23.08 5.93 -3.91
CA GLN A 236 21.85 5.15 -4.02
C GLN A 236 21.16 4.93 -2.68
N TYR A 237 19.88 4.59 -2.74
CA TYR A 237 19.16 4.06 -1.57
C TYR A 237 19.73 2.70 -1.19
N ARG A 238 19.95 2.49 0.10
CA ARG A 238 20.48 1.24 0.65
C ARG A 238 19.57 0.73 1.76
N LEU A 239 19.27 -0.56 1.75
CA LEU A 239 18.56 -1.27 2.81
C LEU A 239 19.57 -2.17 3.52
N TYR A 240 19.81 -1.95 4.81
CA TYR A 240 20.70 -2.77 5.62
C TYR A 240 19.89 -3.73 6.49
N ASN A 241 20.05 -5.03 6.29
CA ASN A 241 19.45 -6.04 7.14
C ASN A 241 20.31 -6.24 8.39
N SER A 242 19.80 -5.88 9.55
CA SER A 242 20.53 -5.97 10.82
C SER A 242 20.74 -7.40 11.30
N GLN A 243 19.92 -8.36 10.84
CA GLN A 243 20.03 -9.77 11.20
C GLN A 243 21.08 -10.50 10.36
N THR A 244 21.02 -10.35 9.04
CA THR A 244 21.93 -11.03 8.10
C THR A 244 23.20 -10.23 7.82
N GLN A 245 23.22 -8.95 8.20
CA GLN A 245 24.25 -7.96 7.86
C GLN A 245 24.39 -7.73 6.35
N GLU A 246 23.40 -8.14 5.56
CA GLU A 246 23.36 -7.96 4.13
C GLU A 246 22.89 -6.55 3.77
N VAL A 247 23.34 -6.06 2.62
CA VAL A 247 23.02 -4.73 2.14
C VAL A 247 22.41 -4.87 0.78
N TYR A 248 21.23 -4.29 0.60
CA TYR A 248 20.56 -4.23 -0.68
C TYR A 248 20.62 -2.81 -1.21
N VAL A 249 20.80 -2.68 -2.52
CA VAL A 249 20.79 -1.41 -3.23
C VAL A 249 19.58 -1.36 -4.13
N ARG A 250 18.85 -0.25 -4.06
CA ARG A 250 17.67 -0.05 -4.88
C ARG A 250 18.07 0.15 -6.33
N ARG A 251 17.55 -0.69 -7.23
CA ARG A 251 17.76 -0.47 -8.66
C ARG A 251 17.07 0.85 -9.06
N SER A 252 17.83 1.71 -9.73
CA SER A 252 17.25 2.82 -10.49
C SER A 252 16.26 2.26 -11.52
N LYS A 253 15.08 2.89 -11.59
CA LYS A 253 14.07 2.58 -12.62
C LYS A 253 14.60 2.87 -14.01
#